data_AF-A0A7Y4QSP0-F1
#
_entry.id   AF-A0A7Y4QSP0-F1
#
_cell.length_a   1.000
_cell.length_b   1.000
_cell.length_c   1.000
_cell.angle_alpha   90.00
_cell.angle_beta   90.00
_cell.angle_gamma   90.00
#
_symmetry.space_group_name_H-M   'P 1'
#
loop_
_entity.id
_entity.type
_entity.pdbx_description
1 polymer ?
#
loop_
_entity_poly.entity_id
_entity_poly.type
_entity_poly.pdbx_seq_one_letter_code
_entity_poly.pdbx_strand_id
1 'polypeptide(L)'
;MKKFIKKTGLTSKELGVISFLLVTFCAGLLVKYSGWKKANEYDYSETDKNFESRLKSTYEELKSAPGDSNAKLRSTELNALADSLGLEIENNAKERRSLKPGVKVNINTALAADLLELPGIGQVMAERIIEYRETNGKFSSPEELKKVKGIGDKKFDDIKNHIITE
;
A
#
# COMPACT_ATOMS: atom_id res chain seq x y z
N MET A 1 21.38 50.39 9.50
CA MET A 1 20.47 50.36 8.33
C MET A 1 20.66 51.50 7.33
N LYS A 2 20.60 52.80 7.73
CA LYS A 2 20.68 53.94 6.78
C LYS A 2 21.95 53.98 5.91
N LYS A 3 23.12 53.58 6.45
CA LYS A 3 24.39 53.48 5.69
C LYS A 3 24.38 52.37 4.62
N PHE A 4 23.61 51.31 4.82
CA PHE A 4 23.55 50.15 3.92
C PHE A 4 22.60 50.41 2.75
N ILE A 5 21.43 50.97 3.04
CA ILE A 5 20.44 51.45 2.07
C ILE A 5 21.07 52.41 1.04
N LYS A 6 21.91 53.35 1.51
CA LYS A 6 22.61 54.30 0.62
C LYS A 6 23.66 53.64 -0.29
N LYS A 7 24.20 52.48 0.10
CA LYS A 7 25.25 51.76 -0.64
C LYS A 7 24.66 50.79 -1.67
N THR A 8 23.52 50.19 -1.38
CA THR A 8 22.88 49.19 -2.25
C THR A 8 21.76 49.77 -3.13
N GLY A 9 21.26 50.97 -2.81
CA GLY A 9 20.17 51.62 -3.56
C GLY A 9 18.78 51.05 -3.27
N LEU A 10 18.66 50.05 -2.39
CA LEU A 10 17.39 49.40 -2.07
C LEU A 10 16.55 50.22 -1.10
N THR A 11 15.24 50.25 -1.31
CA THR A 11 14.29 50.94 -0.44
C THR A 11 14.05 50.18 0.87
N SER A 12 13.52 50.86 1.90
CA SER A 12 13.20 50.23 3.20
C SER A 12 12.21 49.06 3.08
N LYS A 13 11.32 49.09 2.08
CA LYS A 13 10.31 48.04 1.86
C LYS A 13 10.93 46.81 1.19
N GLU A 14 11.77 46.99 0.18
CA GLU A 14 12.50 45.90 -0.48
C GLU A 14 13.43 45.17 0.49
N LEU A 15 14.12 45.92 1.37
CA LEU A 15 14.97 45.31 2.40
C LEU A 15 14.16 44.43 3.37
N GLY A 16 12.92 44.83 3.68
CA GLY A 16 12.00 44.04 4.49
C GLY A 16 11.61 42.72 3.83
N VAL A 17 11.30 42.76 2.52
CA VAL A 17 10.95 41.54 1.76
C VAL A 17 12.16 40.60 1.66
N ILE A 18 13.35 41.12 1.37
CA ILE A 18 14.57 40.30 1.27
C ILE A 18 14.93 39.68 2.62
N SER A 19 14.81 40.43 3.72
CA SER A 19 15.02 39.88 5.06
C SER A 19 14.01 38.78 5.38
N PHE A 20 12.74 38.96 5.01
CA PHE A 20 11.71 37.95 5.21
C PHE A 20 12.02 36.67 4.43
N LEU A 21 12.43 36.79 3.15
CA LEU A 21 12.81 35.66 2.32
C LEU A 21 14.06 34.92 2.84
N LEU A 22 15.06 35.64 3.34
CA LEU A 22 16.25 35.02 3.93
C LEU A 22 15.91 34.28 5.23
N VAL A 23 15.05 34.85 6.08
CA VAL A 23 14.64 34.19 7.33
C VAL A 23 13.85 32.91 7.04
N THR A 24 12.89 32.93 6.11
CA THR A 24 12.11 31.73 5.75
C THR A 24 12.97 30.66 5.07
N PHE A 25 13.89 31.06 4.19
CA PHE A 25 14.84 30.14 3.56
C PHE A 25 15.78 29.50 4.58
N CYS A 26 16.36 30.28 5.49
CA CYS A 26 17.21 29.77 6.57
C CYS A 26 16.44 28.86 7.53
N ALA A 27 15.19 29.19 7.87
CA ALA A 27 14.34 28.30 8.67
C ALA A 27 14.07 26.95 7.97
N GLY A 28 13.83 26.97 6.65
CA GLY A 28 13.68 25.75 5.87
C GLY A 28 14.95 24.90 5.82
N LEU A 29 16.13 25.54 5.66
CA LEU A 29 17.42 24.86 5.77
C LEU A 29 17.64 24.29 7.17
N LEU A 30 17.25 25.03 8.22
CA LEU A 30 17.36 24.59 9.60
C LEU A 30 16.51 23.33 9.84
N VAL A 31 15.26 23.29 9.39
CA VAL A 31 14.39 22.10 9.50
C VAL A 31 14.96 20.90 8.73
N LYS A 32 15.58 21.14 7.56
CA LYS A 32 16.18 20.08 6.75
C LYS A 32 17.46 19.51 7.39
N TYR A 33 18.28 20.35 8.01
CA TYR A 33 19.57 19.97 8.59
C TYR A 33 19.52 19.68 10.09
N SER A 34 18.43 20.02 10.80
CA SER A 34 18.23 19.70 12.21
C SER A 34 18.07 18.20 12.48
N GLY A 35 18.08 17.36 11.43
CA GLY A 35 18.01 15.92 11.55
C GLY A 35 16.70 15.46 12.20
N TRP A 36 15.61 16.21 12.01
CA TRP A 36 14.28 15.80 12.45
C TRP A 36 14.00 14.39 11.92
N LYS A 37 14.04 13.42 12.84
CA LYS A 37 13.74 12.04 12.54
C LYS A 37 12.30 11.98 12.04
N LYS A 38 12.08 11.35 10.89
CA LYS A 38 10.73 10.94 10.48
C LYS A 38 10.12 10.13 11.63
N ALA A 39 8.86 10.41 11.94
CA ALA A 39 8.12 9.68 12.95
C ALA A 39 8.26 8.16 12.71
N ASN A 40 8.41 7.41 13.80
CA ASN A 40 8.75 5.99 13.79
C ASN A 40 7.88 5.22 12.79
N GLU A 41 8.55 4.45 11.93
CA GLU A 41 7.93 3.40 11.15
C GLU A 41 7.26 2.44 12.16
N TYR A 42 5.95 2.24 12.02
CA TYR A 42 5.19 1.41 12.94
C TYR A 42 5.70 -0.04 12.80
N ASP A 43 6.39 -0.54 13.84
CA ASP A 43 6.93 -1.90 13.88
C ASP A 43 5.82 -2.88 14.24
N TYR A 44 5.15 -3.42 13.21
CA TYR A 44 4.10 -4.43 13.35
C TYR A 44 4.65 -5.85 13.65
N SER A 45 5.97 -6.02 13.79
CA SER A 45 6.59 -7.34 13.92
C SER A 45 6.23 -8.09 15.20
N GLU A 46 5.86 -7.38 16.27
CA GLU A 46 5.42 -8.02 17.53
C GLU A 46 3.97 -8.54 17.43
N THR A 47 3.09 -7.76 16.80
CA THR A 47 1.70 -8.17 16.56
C THR A 47 1.63 -9.38 15.63
N ASP A 48 2.49 -9.43 14.62
CA ASP A 48 2.53 -10.53 13.65
C ASP A 48 2.95 -11.85 14.30
N LYS A 49 3.96 -11.85 15.18
CA LYS A 49 4.45 -13.09 15.83
C LYS A 49 3.41 -13.80 16.69
N ASN A 50 2.59 -13.04 17.41
CA ASN A 50 1.54 -13.60 18.26
C ASN A 50 0.41 -14.22 17.43
N PHE A 51 0.11 -13.62 16.29
CA PHE A 51 -0.86 -14.14 15.34
C PHE A 51 -0.36 -15.42 14.66
N GLU A 52 0.88 -15.43 14.18
CA GLU A 52 1.57 -16.60 13.63
C GLU A 52 1.58 -17.78 14.60
N SER A 53 1.89 -17.52 15.88
CA SER A 53 1.87 -18.56 16.91
C SER A 53 0.47 -19.15 17.12
N ARG A 54 -0.58 -18.31 17.08
CA ARG A 54 -1.98 -18.77 17.20
C ARG A 54 -2.38 -19.61 15.99
N LEU A 55 -2.09 -19.13 14.78
CA LEU A 55 -2.34 -19.87 13.54
C LEU A 55 -1.64 -21.23 13.53
N LYS A 56 -0.37 -21.29 13.94
CA LYS A 56 0.39 -22.53 14.03
C LYS A 56 -0.22 -23.52 15.01
N SER A 57 -0.69 -23.05 16.17
CA SER A 57 -1.37 -23.91 17.14
C SER A 57 -2.69 -24.48 16.60
N THR A 58 -3.48 -23.66 15.89
CA THR A 58 -4.72 -24.10 15.23
C THR A 58 -4.45 -25.11 14.12
N TYR A 59 -3.39 -24.92 13.33
CA TYR A 59 -2.98 -25.86 12.29
C TYR A 59 -2.61 -27.24 12.87
N GLU A 60 -1.80 -27.27 13.92
CA GLU A 60 -1.39 -28.54 14.56
C GLU A 60 -2.58 -29.25 15.25
N GLU A 61 -3.53 -28.50 15.82
CA GLU A 61 -4.78 -29.05 16.37
C GLU A 61 -5.66 -29.66 15.26
N LEU A 62 -5.80 -28.96 14.13
CA LEU A 62 -6.54 -29.46 12.96
C LEU A 62 -5.85 -30.66 12.30
N LYS A 63 -4.52 -30.76 12.35
CA LYS A 63 -3.76 -31.89 11.82
C LYS A 63 -3.83 -33.14 12.70
N SER A 64 -3.96 -32.97 14.02
CA SER A 64 -3.88 -34.07 15.00
C SER A 64 -5.22 -34.66 15.43
N ALA A 65 -6.36 -33.98 15.20
CA ALA A 65 -7.63 -34.55 15.65
C ALA A 65 -8.10 -35.75 14.79
N PRO A 66 -8.69 -36.79 15.42
CA PRO A 66 -9.09 -38.03 14.78
C PRO A 66 -10.21 -37.81 13.75
N GLY A 67 -10.11 -38.51 12.63
CA GLY A 67 -10.95 -38.31 11.44
C GLY A 67 -12.42 -38.65 11.66
N ASP A 68 -13.25 -37.61 11.70
CA ASP A 68 -14.70 -37.70 11.57
C ASP A 68 -15.18 -37.10 10.23
N SER A 69 -16.48 -37.17 10.01
CA SER A 69 -17.27 -36.98 8.78
C SER A 69 -17.09 -35.67 8.00
N ASN A 70 -16.12 -34.81 8.34
CA ASN A 70 -15.94 -33.47 7.80
C ASN A 70 -14.58 -33.18 7.16
N ALA A 71 -13.90 -34.23 6.66
CA ALA A 71 -12.56 -34.16 6.07
C ALA A 71 -12.41 -33.12 4.92
N LYS A 72 -13.47 -32.84 4.16
CA LYS A 72 -13.42 -31.92 3.01
C LYS A 72 -13.37 -30.45 3.43
N LEU A 73 -14.20 -30.04 4.39
CA LEU A 73 -14.18 -28.69 4.97
C LEU A 73 -12.85 -28.42 5.70
N ARG A 74 -12.38 -29.42 6.45
CA ARG A 74 -11.10 -29.38 7.17
C ARG A 74 -9.89 -29.25 6.25
N SER A 75 -9.88 -29.94 5.10
CA SER A 75 -8.82 -29.79 4.09
C SER A 75 -8.80 -28.39 3.46
N THR A 76 -9.96 -27.73 3.35
CA THR A 76 -10.07 -26.38 2.80
C THR A 76 -9.54 -25.35 3.79
N GLU A 77 -9.88 -25.49 5.08
CA GLU A 77 -9.36 -24.68 6.17
C GLU A 77 -7.86 -24.88 6.39
N LEU A 78 -7.36 -26.13 6.33
CA LEU A 78 -5.91 -26.42 6.39
C LEU A 78 -5.14 -25.77 5.26
N ASN A 79 -5.66 -25.80 4.03
CA ASN A 79 -5.01 -25.20 2.87
C ASN A 79 -5.00 -23.67 2.96
N ALA A 80 -6.09 -23.05 3.42
CA ALA A 80 -6.18 -21.60 3.62
C ALA A 80 -5.24 -21.11 4.75
N LEU A 81 -5.13 -21.87 5.84
CA LEU A 81 -4.24 -21.57 6.96
C LEU A 81 -2.77 -21.74 6.59
N ALA A 82 -2.43 -22.77 5.82
CA ALA A 82 -1.07 -22.98 5.35
C ALA A 82 -0.60 -21.89 4.37
N ASP A 83 -1.50 -21.39 3.53
CA ASP A 83 -1.21 -20.26 2.63
C ASP A 83 -0.89 -18.98 3.41
N SER A 84 -1.65 -18.69 4.47
CA SER A 84 -1.40 -17.55 5.37
C SER A 84 -0.08 -17.67 6.15
N LEU A 85 0.36 -18.89 6.49
CA LEU A 85 1.62 -19.19 7.18
C LEU A 85 2.81 -19.32 6.21
N GLY A 86 2.60 -19.20 4.90
CA GLY A 86 3.65 -19.42 3.89
C GLY A 86 4.18 -20.86 3.85
N LEU A 87 3.46 -21.83 4.43
CA LEU A 87 3.84 -23.23 4.46
C LEU A 87 3.40 -23.89 3.16
N GLU A 88 4.35 -24.43 2.39
CA GLU A 88 4.06 -25.11 1.14
C GLU A 88 3.34 -26.45 1.41
N ILE A 89 2.01 -26.49 1.26
CA ILE A 89 1.28 -27.76 1.09
C ILE A 89 1.37 -28.13 -0.39
N GLU A 90 2.03 -29.26 -0.65
CA GLU A 90 2.58 -29.69 -1.94
C GLU A 90 1.56 -29.89 -3.10
N ASN A 91 0.25 -29.66 -2.90
CA ASN A 91 -0.76 -30.18 -3.84
C ASN A 91 -1.65 -29.14 -4.56
N ASN A 92 -1.37 -27.83 -4.50
CA ASN A 92 -2.11 -26.88 -5.37
C ASN A 92 -1.50 -25.48 -5.59
N ALA A 93 -0.30 -25.18 -5.08
CA ALA A 93 0.22 -23.80 -5.15
C ALA A 93 0.78 -23.42 -6.55
N LYS A 94 1.15 -24.40 -7.38
CA LYS A 94 1.83 -24.13 -8.66
C LYS A 94 0.90 -23.61 -9.76
N GLU A 95 -0.41 -23.78 -9.64
CA GLU A 95 -1.38 -23.29 -10.63
C GLU A 95 -1.90 -21.87 -10.33
N ARG A 96 -1.79 -21.38 -9.08
CA ARG A 96 -2.32 -20.05 -8.71
C ARG A 96 -1.28 -18.93 -8.63
N ARG A 97 -0.01 -19.25 -8.36
CA ARG A 97 1.05 -18.26 -8.09
C ARG A 97 1.88 -17.83 -9.30
N SER A 98 1.44 -18.18 -10.51
CA SER A 98 1.97 -17.58 -11.72
C SER A 98 0.79 -17.12 -12.56
N LEU A 99 0.43 -15.85 -12.44
CA LEU A 99 -0.32 -15.20 -13.50
C LEU A 99 0.52 -15.37 -14.76
N LYS A 100 0.10 -16.29 -15.63
CA LYS A 100 0.68 -16.45 -16.96
C LYS A 100 0.81 -15.05 -17.58
N PRO A 101 1.92 -14.72 -18.27
CA PRO A 101 2.02 -13.47 -19.00
C PRO A 101 0.77 -13.28 -19.86
N GLY A 102 -0.08 -12.31 -19.51
CA GLY A 102 -1.38 -12.08 -20.16
C GLY A 102 -2.63 -12.22 -19.28
N VAL A 103 -2.54 -12.64 -18.02
CA VAL A 103 -3.71 -12.62 -17.11
C VAL A 103 -3.91 -11.21 -16.55
N LYS A 104 -5.11 -10.66 -16.72
CA LYS A 104 -5.50 -9.35 -16.19
C LYS A 104 -6.13 -9.51 -14.79
N VAL A 105 -5.88 -8.55 -13.92
CA VAL A 105 -6.39 -8.50 -12.55
C VAL A 105 -7.82 -7.95 -12.56
N ASN A 106 -8.77 -8.70 -11.99
CA ASN A 106 -10.15 -8.22 -11.85
C ASN A 106 -10.27 -7.29 -10.64
N ILE A 107 -10.51 -6.00 -10.87
CA ILE A 107 -10.50 -4.98 -9.79
C ILE A 107 -11.68 -5.12 -8.79
N ASN A 108 -12.75 -5.81 -9.19
CA ASN A 108 -13.91 -6.04 -8.33
C ASN A 108 -13.71 -7.19 -7.34
N THR A 109 -12.84 -8.15 -7.68
CA THR A 109 -12.63 -9.38 -6.89
C THR A 109 -11.20 -9.57 -6.39
N ALA A 110 -10.24 -8.81 -6.94
CA ALA A 110 -8.83 -8.88 -6.58
C ALA A 110 -8.62 -8.65 -5.08
N LEU A 111 -7.69 -9.41 -4.51
CA LEU A 111 -7.19 -9.20 -3.17
C LEU A 111 -6.12 -8.10 -3.16
N ALA A 112 -5.74 -7.63 -1.97
CA ALA A 112 -4.68 -6.63 -1.85
C ALA A 112 -3.37 -7.12 -2.48
N ALA A 113 -3.04 -8.42 -2.33
CA ALA A 113 -1.87 -9.04 -2.94
C ALA A 113 -1.89 -8.96 -4.48
N ASP A 114 -3.01 -9.26 -5.12
CA ASP A 114 -3.14 -9.22 -6.58
C ASP A 114 -3.03 -7.78 -7.12
N LEU A 115 -3.56 -6.81 -6.37
CA LEU A 115 -3.46 -5.39 -6.73
C LEU A 115 -2.03 -4.85 -6.62
N LEU A 116 -1.20 -5.39 -5.72
CA LEU A 116 0.21 -5.02 -5.56
C LEU A 116 1.08 -5.44 -6.74
N GLU A 117 0.64 -6.41 -7.54
CA GLU A 117 1.35 -6.82 -8.75
C GLU A 117 1.17 -5.81 -9.90
N LEU A 118 0.24 -4.87 -9.77
CA LEU A 118 0.00 -3.85 -10.78
C LEU A 118 1.10 -2.77 -10.77
N PRO A 119 1.58 -2.35 -11.95
CA PRO A 119 2.64 -1.35 -12.04
C PRO A 119 2.21 -0.02 -11.41
N GLY A 120 2.97 0.45 -10.41
CA GLY A 120 2.69 1.73 -9.74
C GLY A 120 1.57 1.68 -8.69
N ILE A 121 1.07 0.49 -8.33
CA ILE A 121 0.14 0.27 -7.23
C ILE A 121 0.91 -0.29 -6.03
N GLY A 122 1.03 0.52 -4.98
CA GLY A 122 1.54 0.07 -3.68
C GLY A 122 0.40 -0.23 -2.69
N GLN A 123 0.75 -0.67 -1.49
CA GLN A 123 -0.19 -1.11 -0.45
C GLN A 123 -1.29 -0.09 -0.18
N VAL A 124 -0.92 1.18 0.01
CA VAL A 124 -1.87 2.28 0.23
C VAL A 124 -2.83 2.49 -0.94
N MET A 125 -2.40 2.22 -2.18
CA MET A 125 -3.29 2.34 -3.35
C MET A 125 -4.23 1.13 -3.44
N ALA A 126 -3.72 -0.08 -3.20
CA ALA A 126 -4.52 -1.31 -3.18
C ALA A 126 -5.65 -1.20 -2.14
N GLU A 127 -5.33 -0.75 -0.93
CA GLU A 127 -6.32 -0.50 0.14
C GLU A 127 -7.39 0.49 -0.30
N ARG A 128 -7.02 1.61 -0.94
CA ARG A 128 -8.00 2.58 -1.42
C ARG A 128 -8.91 2.04 -2.53
N ILE A 129 -8.40 1.16 -3.37
CA ILE A 129 -9.22 0.51 -4.42
C ILE A 129 -10.27 -0.39 -3.75
N ILE A 130 -9.86 -1.15 -2.73
CA ILE A 130 -10.75 -2.04 -1.95
C ILE A 130 -11.78 -1.20 -1.19
N GLU A 131 -11.34 -0.18 -0.45
CA GLU A 131 -12.22 0.73 0.28
C GLU A 131 -13.22 1.41 -0.65
N TYR A 132 -12.79 1.84 -1.84
CA TYR A 132 -13.66 2.45 -2.83
C TYR A 132 -14.78 1.49 -3.26
N ARG A 133 -14.46 0.23 -3.59
CA ARG A 133 -15.49 -0.74 -4.02
C ARG A 133 -16.42 -1.19 -2.90
N GLU A 134 -15.98 -1.13 -1.65
CA GLU A 134 -16.81 -1.42 -0.48
C GLU A 134 -17.78 -0.27 -0.17
N THR A 135 -17.33 0.97 -0.34
CA THR A 135 -18.13 2.16 0.01
C THR A 135 -19.02 2.66 -1.14
N ASN A 136 -18.54 2.58 -2.39
CA ASN A 136 -19.25 3.08 -3.58
C ASN A 136 -19.87 1.95 -4.42
N GLY A 137 -19.61 0.70 -4.07
CA GLY A 137 -19.99 -0.47 -4.86
C GLY A 137 -18.97 -0.83 -5.94
N LYS A 138 -19.25 -1.92 -6.66
CA LYS A 138 -18.36 -2.45 -7.70
C LYS A 138 -18.11 -1.43 -8.82
N PHE A 139 -16.90 -1.49 -9.39
CA PHE A 139 -16.56 -0.74 -10.59
C PHE A 139 -17.31 -1.32 -11.79
N SER A 140 -18.04 -0.48 -12.51
CA SER A 140 -18.78 -0.85 -13.72
C SER A 140 -17.90 -0.82 -14.97
N SER A 141 -16.80 -0.07 -14.93
CA SER A 141 -15.80 -0.02 -16.00
C SER A 141 -14.41 0.24 -15.42
N PRO A 142 -13.33 -0.18 -16.10
CA PRO A 142 -11.96 0.07 -15.63
C PRO A 142 -11.68 1.56 -15.41
N GLU A 143 -12.26 2.45 -16.22
CA GLU A 143 -12.08 3.90 -16.15
C GLU A 143 -12.52 4.49 -14.81
N GLU A 144 -13.42 3.83 -14.09
CA GLU A 144 -13.88 4.28 -12.77
C GLU A 144 -12.79 4.22 -11.70
N LEU A 145 -11.69 3.50 -11.92
CA LEU A 145 -10.51 3.57 -11.06
C LEU A 145 -9.95 4.99 -10.91
N LYS A 146 -10.16 5.87 -11.90
CA LYS A 146 -9.78 7.29 -11.81
C LYS A 146 -10.51 8.06 -10.72
N LYS A 147 -11.65 7.53 -10.24
CA LYS A 147 -12.39 8.10 -9.09
C LYS A 147 -11.69 7.80 -7.76
N VAL A 148 -10.78 6.81 -7.72
CA VAL A 148 -10.01 6.46 -6.53
C VAL A 148 -8.91 7.50 -6.30
N LYS A 149 -8.87 8.05 -5.09
CA LYS A 149 -7.91 9.10 -4.70
C LYS A 149 -6.46 8.64 -4.88
N GLY A 150 -5.77 9.26 -5.83
CA GLY A 150 -4.36 8.98 -6.12
C GLY A 150 -4.10 8.18 -7.40
N ILE A 151 -5.17 7.81 -8.12
CA ILE A 151 -5.13 7.26 -9.49
C ILE A 151 -5.57 8.37 -10.45
N GLY A 152 -4.60 9.01 -11.10
CA GLY A 152 -4.85 9.96 -12.19
C GLY A 152 -4.63 9.32 -13.55
N ASP A 153 -4.83 10.08 -14.64
CA ASP A 153 -4.71 9.58 -16.02
C ASP A 153 -3.41 8.84 -16.29
N LYS A 154 -2.28 9.41 -15.84
CA LYS A 154 -0.96 8.79 -16.03
C LYS A 154 -0.88 7.39 -15.43
N LYS A 155 -1.29 7.22 -14.17
CA LYS A 155 -1.23 5.92 -13.50
C LYS A 155 -2.26 4.95 -14.08
N PHE A 156 -3.44 5.46 -14.45
CA PHE A 156 -4.44 4.64 -15.10
C PHE A 156 -3.92 4.08 -16.44
N ASP A 157 -3.23 4.90 -17.23
CA ASP A 157 -2.63 4.45 -18.50
C ASP A 157 -1.59 3.35 -18.30
N ASP A 158 -0.83 3.39 -17.20
CA ASP A 158 0.15 2.36 -16.86
C ASP A 158 -0.52 1.02 -16.49
N ILE A 159 -1.71 1.04 -15.86
CA ILE A 159 -2.39 -0.17 -15.35
C ILE A 159 -3.52 -0.68 -16.24
N LYS A 160 -4.09 0.13 -17.14
CA LYS A 160 -5.33 -0.21 -17.88
C LYS A 160 -5.24 -1.51 -18.70
N ASN A 161 -4.05 -1.87 -19.16
CA ASN A 161 -3.81 -3.09 -19.93
C ASN A 161 -3.72 -4.34 -19.04
N HIS A 162 -3.57 -4.16 -17.72
CA HIS A 162 -3.38 -5.20 -16.72
C HIS A 162 -4.64 -5.48 -15.91
N ILE A 163 -5.75 -4.78 -16.17
CA ILE A 163 -6.97 -4.86 -15.36
C ILE A 163 -8.21 -5.21 -16.19
N ILE A 164 -9.21 -5.80 -15.53
CA ILE A 164 -10.55 -6.04 -16.06
C ILE A 164 -11.62 -5.78 -14.99
N THR A 165 -12.86 -5.62 -15.43
CA THR A 165 -14.06 -5.56 -14.60
C THR A 165 -14.99 -6.68 -15.05
N GLU A 166 -15.24 -7.66 -14.18
CA GLU A 166 -16.30 -8.67 -14.34
C GLU A 166 -17.27 -8.62 -13.15
#